data_AF-A0A7T5EQA9-F1
#
_entry.id   AF-A0A7T5EQA9-F1
#
_cell.length_a   1.000
_cell.length_b   1.000
_cell.length_c   1.000
_cell.angle_alpha   90.00
_cell.angle_beta   90.00
_cell.angle_gamma   90.00
#
_symmetry.space_group_name_H-M   'P 1'
#
loop_
_entity.id
_entity.type
_entity.pdbx_description
1 polymer ?
#
loop_
_entity_poly.entity_id
_entity_poly.type
_entity_poly.pdbx_seq_one_letter_code
_entity_poly.pdbx_strand_id
1 'polypeptide(L)'
;MKTFFKIAFAVFLAFGITGQTLANESKPISIKVDGVVVNLPDAKPFIDPATNRTMVPIRFISEKLGAKVEWNEAIQTVKIDRNGKQITLRIGEKKATVSGKQITFDASAILKQNRTFVPLRFISEAYDAQVDWKAAERLISIQTRTPVIKDASGRNFPVDNKDKRFQAFHQGLQIKNGVLTGTVPQNGPGLYVGCQIYFKPGHNPIAVVVQPGESFSYKVEEINVLGITIIDQANKKVLASYTYRDLPALNADEDKPAGGQ
;
A
#
# COMPACT_ATOMS: atom_id res chain seq x y z
N MET A 1 54.42 -34.94 -75.45
CA MET A 1 54.12 -33.49 -75.47
C MET A 1 53.19 -33.19 -74.31
N LYS A 2 53.51 -32.16 -73.51
CA LYS A 2 52.78 -31.72 -72.34
C LYS A 2 51.63 -30.81 -72.77
N THR A 3 50.40 -31.07 -72.34
CA THR A 3 49.31 -30.09 -72.40
C THR A 3 48.61 -30.04 -71.04
N PHE A 4 48.79 -28.91 -70.38
CA PHE A 4 48.24 -28.57 -69.07
C PHE A 4 46.75 -28.18 -69.22
N PHE A 5 45.85 -28.88 -68.54
CA PHE A 5 44.47 -28.43 -68.35
C PHE A 5 44.39 -27.73 -66.99
N LYS A 6 44.20 -26.40 -67.01
CA LYS A 6 44.00 -25.59 -65.79
C LYS A 6 42.56 -25.77 -65.32
N ILE A 7 42.37 -26.48 -64.22
CA ILE A 7 41.09 -26.54 -63.51
C ILE A 7 40.96 -25.26 -62.67
N ALA A 8 40.03 -24.39 -63.03
CA ALA A 8 39.65 -23.25 -62.20
C ALA A 8 38.72 -23.74 -61.08
N PHE A 9 39.22 -23.70 -59.83
CA PHE A 9 38.47 -24.05 -58.64
C PHE A 9 37.73 -22.80 -58.12
N ALA A 10 36.42 -22.72 -58.35
CA ALA A 10 35.59 -21.67 -57.80
C ALA A 10 35.31 -21.97 -56.32
N VAL A 11 36.01 -21.29 -55.41
CA VAL A 11 35.72 -21.32 -53.98
C VAL A 11 34.49 -20.44 -53.73
N PHE A 12 33.33 -21.08 -53.57
CA PHE A 12 32.11 -20.42 -53.09
C PHE A 12 32.23 -20.27 -51.57
N LEU A 13 32.66 -19.10 -51.12
CA LEU A 13 32.81 -18.79 -49.69
C LEU A 13 31.42 -18.50 -49.12
N ALA A 14 30.76 -19.54 -48.62
CA ALA A 14 29.50 -19.40 -47.90
C ALA A 14 29.77 -18.71 -46.55
N PHE A 15 29.58 -17.39 -46.52
CA PHE A 15 29.48 -16.63 -45.28
C PHE A 15 28.28 -17.16 -44.50
N GLY A 16 28.54 -17.95 -43.46
CA GLY A 16 27.54 -18.34 -42.49
C GLY A 16 26.98 -17.09 -41.83
N ILE A 17 25.75 -16.72 -42.17
CA ILE A 17 24.98 -15.71 -41.44
C ILE A 17 24.67 -16.33 -40.08
N THR A 18 25.53 -16.06 -39.10
CA THR A 18 25.18 -16.27 -37.69
C THR A 18 24.15 -15.20 -37.36
N GLY A 19 22.87 -15.57 -37.50
CA GLY A 19 21.78 -14.75 -36.98
C GLY A 19 21.96 -14.63 -35.47
N GLN A 20 22.48 -13.50 -35.01
CA GLN A 20 22.41 -13.15 -33.60
C GLN A 20 20.95 -12.90 -33.28
N THR A 21 20.32 -13.83 -32.56
CA THR A 21 19.02 -13.57 -31.96
C THR A 21 19.24 -12.50 -30.89
N LEU A 22 18.79 -11.28 -31.16
CA LEU A 22 18.69 -10.25 -30.14
C LEU A 22 17.70 -10.77 -29.10
N ALA A 23 18.20 -11.18 -27.94
CA ALA A 23 17.37 -11.47 -26.79
C ALA A 23 16.59 -10.19 -26.46
N ASN A 24 15.28 -10.21 -26.70
CA ASN A 24 14.41 -9.12 -26.37
C ASN A 24 14.26 -9.10 -24.84
N GLU A 25 15.11 -8.32 -24.14
CA GLU A 25 15.00 -8.15 -22.70
C GLU A 25 13.66 -7.48 -22.37
N SER A 26 12.69 -8.32 -22.02
CA SER A 26 11.40 -7.87 -21.52
C SER A 26 11.62 -6.95 -20.31
N LYS A 27 11.24 -5.68 -20.46
CA LYS A 27 11.26 -4.67 -19.39
C LYS A 27 10.74 -5.24 -18.06
N PRO A 28 11.39 -5.00 -16.90
CA PRO A 28 10.94 -5.55 -15.63
C PRO A 28 9.56 -5.01 -15.23
N ILE A 29 8.79 -5.82 -14.50
CA ILE A 29 7.49 -5.40 -13.97
C ILE A 29 7.72 -4.43 -12.80
N SER A 30 7.11 -3.25 -12.88
CA SER A 30 7.13 -2.24 -11.82
C SER A 30 5.82 -2.21 -11.04
N ILE A 31 5.86 -1.68 -9.81
CA ILE A 31 4.68 -1.50 -8.95
C ILE A 31 4.59 -0.03 -8.52
N LYS A 32 3.39 0.54 -8.62
CA LYS A 32 3.01 1.78 -7.92
C LYS A 32 1.91 1.49 -6.92
N VAL A 33 2.01 2.10 -5.74
CA VAL A 33 1.00 2.08 -4.69
C VAL A 33 0.62 3.54 -4.41
N ASP A 34 -0.66 3.87 -4.57
CA ASP A 34 -1.21 5.22 -4.38
C ASP A 34 -0.40 6.29 -5.13
N GLY A 35 -0.05 5.98 -6.38
CA GLY A 35 0.74 6.85 -7.26
C GLY A 35 2.26 6.82 -7.02
N VAL A 36 2.74 6.23 -5.92
CA VAL A 36 4.15 6.20 -5.55
C VAL A 36 4.80 4.87 -5.96
N VAL A 37 5.98 4.95 -6.60
CA VAL A 37 6.73 3.75 -7.00
C VAL A 37 7.22 2.98 -5.78
N VAL A 38 7.07 1.65 -5.81
CA VAL A 38 7.60 0.73 -4.80
C VAL A 38 9.04 0.37 -5.17
N ASN A 39 9.96 0.52 -4.21
CA ASN A 39 11.34 0.04 -4.38
C ASN A 39 11.37 -1.49 -4.20
N LEU A 40 12.00 -2.19 -5.15
CA LEU A 40 12.02 -3.65 -5.23
C LEU A 40 13.47 -4.13 -5.41
N PRO A 41 14.31 -4.06 -4.36
CA PRO A 41 15.75 -4.27 -4.48
C PRO A 41 16.12 -5.71 -4.83
N ASP A 42 15.36 -6.69 -4.34
CA ASP A 42 15.74 -8.10 -4.38
C ASP A 42 14.59 -9.07 -4.76
N ALA A 43 13.39 -8.55 -5.01
CA ALA A 43 12.25 -9.35 -5.41
C ALA A 43 11.44 -8.64 -6.49
N LYS A 44 11.38 -9.22 -7.69
CA LYS A 44 10.63 -8.66 -8.83
C LYS A 44 9.33 -9.44 -9.04
N PRO A 45 8.21 -8.76 -9.33
CA PRO A 45 6.99 -9.42 -9.76
C PRO A 45 7.22 -10.24 -11.01
N PHE A 46 6.48 -11.34 -11.14
CA PHE A 46 6.57 -12.21 -12.30
C PHE A 46 5.22 -12.85 -12.59
N ILE A 47 5.06 -13.40 -13.78
CA ILE A 47 3.88 -14.21 -14.12
C ILE A 47 4.27 -15.66 -13.89
N ASP A 48 3.56 -16.34 -13.00
CA ASP A 48 3.76 -17.77 -12.74
C ASP A 48 3.27 -18.57 -13.96
N PRO A 49 4.14 -19.33 -14.65
CA PRO A 49 3.74 -20.10 -15.83
C PRO A 49 2.80 -21.26 -15.49
N ALA A 50 2.81 -21.78 -14.25
CA ALA A 50 1.97 -22.90 -13.86
C ALA A 50 0.51 -22.48 -13.64
N THR A 51 0.29 -21.25 -13.15
CA THR A 51 -1.06 -20.76 -12.81
C THR A 51 -1.52 -19.61 -13.69
N ASN A 52 -0.65 -19.06 -14.54
CA ASN A 52 -0.86 -17.83 -15.30
C ASN A 52 -1.37 -16.68 -14.42
N ARG A 53 -0.70 -16.47 -13.27
CA ARG A 53 -1.01 -15.41 -12.32
C ARG A 53 0.19 -14.50 -12.11
N THR A 54 -0.07 -13.20 -12.04
CA THR A 54 0.93 -12.23 -11.63
C THR A 54 1.18 -12.39 -10.13
N MET A 55 2.40 -12.76 -9.78
CA MET A 55 2.88 -12.95 -8.42
C MET A 55 3.65 -11.71 -7.98
N VAL A 56 3.34 -11.19 -6.80
CA VAL A 56 3.96 -9.98 -6.24
C VAL A 56 4.53 -10.21 -4.85
N PRO A 57 5.67 -9.57 -4.52
CA PRO A 57 6.26 -9.68 -3.19
C PRO A 57 5.43 -8.88 -2.19
N ILE A 58 4.75 -9.58 -1.28
CA ILE A 58 3.73 -8.96 -0.41
C ILE A 58 4.31 -7.93 0.55
N ARG A 59 5.54 -8.15 1.05
CA ARG A 59 6.18 -7.28 2.06
C ARG A 59 6.30 -5.85 1.54
N PHE A 60 6.89 -5.64 0.37
CA PHE A 60 7.15 -4.30 -0.16
C PHE A 60 5.87 -3.50 -0.42
N ILE A 61 4.80 -4.17 -0.87
CA ILE A 61 3.49 -3.54 -1.05
C ILE A 61 2.91 -3.17 0.33
N SER A 62 2.98 -4.08 1.28
CA SER A 62 2.40 -3.91 2.62
C SER A 62 3.10 -2.81 3.42
N GLU A 63 4.44 -2.79 3.41
CA GLU A 63 5.24 -1.73 4.03
C GLU A 63 5.00 -0.38 3.35
N LYS A 64 4.84 -0.35 2.02
CA LYS A 64 4.48 0.89 1.32
C LYS A 64 3.11 1.44 1.74
N LEU A 65 2.20 0.56 2.15
CA LEU A 65 0.89 0.90 2.72
C LEU A 65 0.95 1.23 4.23
N GLY A 66 2.14 1.23 4.82
CA GLY A 66 2.37 1.51 6.25
C GLY A 66 2.05 0.33 7.17
N ALA A 67 2.03 -0.90 6.64
CA ALA A 67 1.83 -2.09 7.44
C ALA A 67 3.16 -2.63 8.01
N LYS A 68 3.11 -3.16 9.22
CA LYS A 68 4.20 -3.96 9.82
C LYS A 68 4.10 -5.39 9.28
N VAL A 69 5.23 -5.98 8.88
CA VAL A 69 5.29 -7.33 8.32
C VAL A 69 6.23 -8.20 9.14
N GLU A 70 5.70 -9.27 9.71
CA GLU A 70 6.42 -10.27 10.50
C GLU A 70 6.45 -11.62 9.78
N TRP A 71 7.56 -12.34 9.94
CA TRP A 71 7.73 -13.69 9.41
C TRP A 71 7.94 -14.65 10.58
N ASN A 72 7.14 -15.71 10.61
CA ASN A 72 7.33 -16.84 11.51
C ASN A 72 7.87 -18.01 10.70
N GLU A 73 9.14 -18.32 10.89
CA GLU A 73 9.84 -19.38 10.17
C GLU A 73 9.35 -20.78 10.55
N ALA A 74 9.09 -21.05 11.83
CA ALA A 74 8.71 -22.36 12.33
C ALA A 74 7.41 -22.89 11.71
N ILE A 75 6.46 -22.00 11.45
CA ILE A 75 5.17 -22.34 10.82
C ILE A 75 5.03 -21.82 9.38
N GLN A 76 6.11 -21.24 8.83
CA GLN A 76 6.16 -20.63 7.50
C GLN A 76 4.99 -19.66 7.23
N THR A 77 4.79 -18.73 8.15
CA THR A 77 3.64 -17.82 8.14
C THR A 77 4.07 -16.37 8.11
N VAL A 78 3.48 -15.59 7.21
CA VAL A 78 3.57 -14.13 7.19
C VAL A 78 2.40 -13.57 7.98
N LYS A 79 2.69 -12.67 8.92
CA LYS A 79 1.71 -11.86 9.63
C LYS A 79 1.92 -10.40 9.23
N ILE A 80 0.86 -9.72 8.83
CA ILE A 80 0.90 -8.31 8.46
C ILE A 80 -0.14 -7.59 9.31
N ASP A 81 0.27 -6.52 9.95
CA ASP A 81 -0.60 -5.68 10.76
C ASP A 81 -0.59 -4.26 10.22
N ARG A 82 -1.78 -3.74 9.92
CA ARG A 82 -1.99 -2.35 9.50
C ARG A 82 -3.16 -1.78 10.29
N ASN A 83 -2.89 -0.97 11.31
CA ASN A 83 -3.92 -0.27 12.07
C ASN A 83 -5.05 -1.19 12.59
N GLY A 84 -4.67 -2.36 13.15
CA GLY A 84 -5.62 -3.38 13.63
C GLY A 84 -6.21 -4.29 12.55
N LYS A 85 -5.96 -4.01 11.25
CA LYS A 85 -6.20 -4.96 10.16
C LYS A 85 -5.08 -5.99 10.13
N GLN A 86 -5.36 -7.17 10.67
CA GLN A 86 -4.43 -8.30 10.67
C GLN A 86 -4.64 -9.19 9.44
N ILE A 87 -3.56 -9.48 8.74
CA ILE A 87 -3.51 -10.45 7.64
C ILE A 87 -2.56 -11.57 8.06
N THR A 88 -3.01 -12.82 7.98
CA THR A 88 -2.18 -14.00 8.26
C THR A 88 -2.24 -14.94 7.05
N LEU A 89 -1.06 -15.29 6.53
CA LEU A 89 -0.90 -16.07 5.31
C LEU A 89 0.21 -17.11 5.50
N ARG A 90 -0.07 -18.37 5.22
CA ARG A 90 0.91 -19.45 5.28
C ARG A 90 1.42 -19.83 3.89
N ILE A 91 2.72 -20.10 3.77
CA ILE A 91 3.31 -20.58 2.52
C ILE A 91 2.70 -21.92 2.12
N GLY A 92 2.49 -22.12 0.81
CA GLY A 92 1.87 -23.31 0.23
C GLY A 92 0.34 -23.26 0.21
N GLU A 93 -0.28 -22.41 1.02
CA GLU A 93 -1.73 -22.32 1.09
C GLU A 93 -2.32 -21.38 0.03
N LYS A 94 -3.51 -21.74 -0.45
CA LYS A 94 -4.37 -20.92 -1.32
C LYS A 94 -5.36 -20.07 -0.52
N LYS A 95 -5.03 -19.74 0.73
CA LYS A 95 -5.90 -18.97 1.61
C LYS A 95 -5.09 -18.07 2.54
N ALA A 96 -5.72 -16.99 2.98
CA ALA A 96 -5.26 -16.13 4.06
C ALA A 96 -6.43 -15.80 4.99
N THR A 97 -6.12 -15.38 6.20
CA THR A 97 -7.09 -14.77 7.11
C THR A 97 -6.85 -13.26 7.12
N VAL A 98 -7.89 -12.46 6.85
CA VAL A 98 -7.86 -11.00 6.86
C VAL A 98 -8.93 -10.51 7.83
N SER A 99 -8.53 -9.86 8.92
CA SER A 99 -9.43 -9.41 10.00
C SER A 99 -10.41 -10.49 10.46
N GLY A 100 -9.91 -11.72 10.65
CA GLY A 100 -10.71 -12.87 11.07
C GLY A 100 -11.53 -13.55 9.96
N LYS A 101 -11.62 -12.96 8.76
CA LYS A 101 -12.30 -13.58 7.61
C LYS A 101 -11.32 -14.32 6.72
N GLN A 102 -11.66 -15.55 6.33
CA GLN A 102 -10.87 -16.30 5.36
C GLN A 102 -11.11 -15.79 3.93
N ILE A 103 -10.02 -15.59 3.19
CA ILE A 103 -10.00 -15.25 1.76
C ILE A 103 -9.24 -16.36 1.04
N THR A 104 -9.76 -16.82 -0.11
CA THR A 104 -9.16 -17.88 -0.93
C THR A 104 -8.63 -17.34 -2.25
N PHE A 105 -7.57 -17.95 -2.76
CA PHE A 105 -6.89 -17.58 -4.00
C PHE A 105 -6.85 -18.75 -4.99
N ASP A 106 -6.61 -18.46 -6.26
CA ASP A 106 -6.46 -19.49 -7.29
C ASP A 106 -5.03 -20.04 -7.41
N ALA A 107 -4.04 -19.31 -6.89
CA ALA A 107 -2.65 -19.73 -6.76
C ALA A 107 -2.16 -19.61 -5.31
N SER A 108 -1.30 -20.56 -4.88
CA SER A 108 -0.79 -20.61 -3.51
C SER A 108 0.18 -19.46 -3.25
N ALA A 109 0.29 -19.04 -1.98
CA ALA A 109 1.42 -18.26 -1.53
C ALA A 109 2.71 -19.09 -1.66
N ILE A 110 3.77 -18.49 -2.19
CA ILE A 110 5.04 -19.19 -2.41
C ILE A 110 6.20 -18.42 -1.79
N LEU A 111 7.24 -19.15 -1.40
CA LEU A 111 8.52 -18.60 -1.02
C LEU A 111 9.46 -18.70 -2.22
N LYS A 112 9.97 -17.57 -2.72
CA LYS A 112 10.92 -17.51 -3.83
C LYS A 112 11.96 -16.44 -3.53
N GLN A 113 13.25 -16.76 -3.68
CA GLN A 113 14.35 -15.82 -3.41
C GLN A 113 14.25 -15.21 -1.99
N ASN A 114 13.89 -16.03 -1.00
CA ASN A 114 13.66 -15.62 0.39
C ASN A 114 12.59 -14.51 0.56
N ARG A 115 11.60 -14.47 -0.34
CA ARG A 115 10.51 -13.51 -0.35
C ARG A 115 9.19 -14.23 -0.54
N THR A 116 8.17 -13.79 0.20
CA THR A 116 6.82 -14.33 0.05
C THR A 116 6.12 -13.64 -1.10
N PHE A 117 5.69 -14.43 -2.07
CA PHE A 117 4.90 -13.99 -3.20
C PHE A 117 3.45 -14.46 -3.07
N VAL A 118 2.54 -13.58 -3.46
CA VAL A 118 1.11 -13.83 -3.48
C VAL A 118 0.52 -13.44 -4.84
N PRO A 119 -0.63 -14.01 -5.22
CA PRO A 119 -1.33 -13.57 -6.42
C PRO A 119 -1.73 -12.10 -6.29
N LEU A 120 -1.57 -11.32 -7.36
CA LEU A 120 -1.88 -9.90 -7.37
C LEU A 120 -3.33 -9.60 -6.93
N ARG A 121 -4.29 -10.48 -7.28
CA ARG A 121 -5.69 -10.35 -6.86
C ARG A 121 -5.85 -10.31 -5.33
N PHE A 122 -5.02 -11.06 -4.59
CA PHE A 122 -5.07 -11.03 -3.14
C PHE A 122 -4.82 -9.62 -2.59
N ILE A 123 -3.94 -8.84 -3.22
CA ILE A 123 -3.67 -7.46 -2.78
C ILE A 123 -4.95 -6.61 -2.87
N SER A 124 -5.74 -6.77 -3.92
CA SER A 124 -7.01 -6.07 -4.08
C SER A 124 -7.97 -6.39 -2.93
N GLU A 125 -8.15 -7.67 -2.63
CA GLU A 125 -9.09 -8.13 -1.59
C GLU A 125 -8.58 -7.83 -0.17
N ALA A 126 -7.29 -8.05 0.08
CA ALA A 126 -6.67 -7.83 1.39
C ALA A 126 -6.68 -6.36 1.79
N TYR A 127 -6.55 -5.44 0.83
CA TYR A 127 -6.42 -4.00 1.09
C TYR A 127 -7.62 -3.16 0.65
N ASP A 128 -8.69 -3.78 0.16
CA ASP A 128 -9.81 -3.09 -0.50
C ASP A 128 -9.31 -2.08 -1.55
N ALA A 129 -8.38 -2.53 -2.38
CA ALA A 129 -7.68 -1.72 -3.36
C ALA A 129 -8.14 -2.04 -4.78
N GLN A 130 -8.26 -1.03 -5.62
CA GLN A 130 -8.30 -1.21 -7.06
C GLN A 130 -6.89 -1.55 -7.56
N VAL A 131 -6.80 -2.58 -8.41
CA VAL A 131 -5.53 -3.04 -8.95
C VAL A 131 -5.64 -3.15 -10.46
N ASP A 132 -4.80 -2.38 -11.16
CA ASP A 132 -4.76 -2.32 -12.61
C ASP A 132 -3.41 -2.81 -13.15
N TRP A 133 -3.47 -3.70 -14.14
CA TRP A 133 -2.30 -4.13 -14.90
C TRP A 133 -2.18 -3.32 -16.20
N LYS A 134 -1.18 -2.43 -16.26
CA LYS A 134 -0.88 -1.64 -17.47
C LYS A 134 0.17 -2.36 -18.30
N ALA A 135 -0.30 -3.20 -19.21
CA ALA A 135 0.55 -4.08 -20.02
C ALA A 135 1.63 -3.32 -20.82
N ALA A 136 1.26 -2.21 -21.48
CA ALA A 136 2.18 -1.40 -22.28
C ALA A 136 3.35 -0.82 -21.46
N GLU A 137 3.10 -0.48 -20.20
CA GLU A 137 4.10 0.09 -19.30
C GLU A 137 4.86 -0.98 -18.50
N ARG A 138 4.34 -2.21 -18.47
CA ARG A 138 4.67 -3.29 -17.51
C ARG A 138 4.59 -2.79 -16.07
N LEU A 139 3.45 -2.20 -15.74
CA LEU A 139 3.19 -1.55 -14.46
C LEU A 139 1.95 -2.15 -13.80
N ILE A 140 2.11 -2.56 -12.54
CA ILE A 140 1.02 -2.85 -11.62
C ILE A 140 0.70 -1.55 -10.87
N SER A 141 -0.50 -1.02 -11.03
CA SER A 141 -1.01 0.14 -10.31
C SER A 141 -1.96 -0.32 -9.22
N ILE A 142 -1.59 -0.12 -7.96
CA ILE A 142 -2.42 -0.40 -6.81
C ILE A 142 -2.91 0.95 -6.29
N GLN A 143 -4.21 1.15 -6.33
CA GLN A 143 -4.87 2.32 -5.77
C GLN A 143 -5.73 1.84 -4.63
N THR A 144 -5.32 2.10 -3.40
CA THR A 144 -6.21 1.87 -2.27
C THR A 144 -7.42 2.78 -2.42
N ARG A 145 -8.60 2.28 -2.03
CA ARG A 145 -9.73 3.17 -1.83
C ARG A 145 -9.34 4.10 -0.70
N THR A 146 -9.02 5.35 -1.05
CA THR A 146 -9.11 6.43 -0.08
C THR A 146 -10.52 6.34 0.48
N PRO A 147 -10.73 6.24 1.80
CA PRO A 147 -12.07 6.21 2.35
C PRO A 147 -12.82 7.47 1.89
N VAL A 148 -13.69 7.31 0.91
CA VAL A 148 -14.54 8.39 0.43
C VAL A 148 -15.68 8.49 1.42
N ILE A 149 -15.67 9.52 2.25
CA ILE A 149 -16.75 9.77 3.19
C ILE A 149 -17.77 10.68 2.51
N LYS A 150 -18.99 10.14 2.43
CA LYS A 150 -20.21 10.87 2.15
C LYS A 150 -20.82 11.30 3.49
N ASP A 151 -21.19 12.57 3.62
CA ASP A 151 -22.03 13.02 4.74
C ASP A 151 -23.46 12.42 4.64
N ALA A 152 -24.33 12.72 5.62
CA ALA A 152 -25.73 12.29 5.60
C ALA A 152 -26.54 12.80 4.37
N SER A 153 -25.98 13.76 3.63
CA SER A 153 -26.54 14.30 2.37
C SER A 153 -25.83 13.76 1.11
N GLY A 154 -24.88 12.84 1.25
CA GLY A 154 -24.18 12.24 0.13
C GLY A 154 -22.97 13.03 -0.39
N ARG A 155 -22.56 14.14 0.25
CA ARG A 155 -21.49 15.01 -0.24
C ARG A 155 -20.11 14.48 0.14
N ASN A 156 -19.21 14.43 -0.86
CA ASN A 156 -17.79 14.10 -0.69
C ASN A 156 -17.02 15.32 -0.17
N PHE A 157 -16.21 15.11 0.86
CA PHE A 157 -15.09 16.01 1.14
C PHE A 157 -13.77 15.26 0.95
N PRO A 158 -13.15 15.32 -0.24
CA PRO A 158 -11.85 14.70 -0.45
C PRO A 158 -10.83 15.33 0.50
N VAL A 159 -9.93 14.49 1.04
CA VAL A 159 -8.76 14.98 1.76
C VAL A 159 -7.92 15.82 0.78
N ASP A 160 -7.78 17.11 1.06
CA ASP A 160 -6.87 17.98 0.32
C ASP A 160 -5.51 18.01 1.01
N ASN A 161 -4.60 17.19 0.50
CA ASN A 161 -3.22 17.13 1.00
C ASN A 161 -2.42 18.44 0.76
N LYS A 162 -2.96 19.43 0.04
CA LYS A 162 -2.32 20.74 -0.14
C LYS A 162 -2.79 21.77 0.90
N ASP A 163 -3.87 21.51 1.64
CA ASP A 163 -4.32 22.41 2.68
C ASP A 163 -3.34 22.38 3.86
N LYS A 164 -2.62 23.49 4.07
CA LYS A 164 -1.60 23.61 5.12
C LYS A 164 -2.16 23.38 6.53
N ARG A 165 -3.45 23.66 6.74
CA ARG A 165 -4.12 23.53 8.04
C ARG A 165 -4.45 22.07 8.32
N PHE A 166 -4.89 21.35 7.28
CA PHE A 166 -5.02 19.91 7.33
C PHE A 166 -3.66 19.25 7.58
N GLN A 167 -2.61 19.67 6.87
CA GLN A 167 -1.25 19.13 7.06
C GLN A 167 -0.73 19.37 8.49
N ALA A 168 -0.93 20.58 9.04
CA ALA A 168 -0.55 20.87 10.41
C ALA A 168 -1.27 19.98 11.43
N PHE A 169 -2.59 19.75 11.26
CA PHE A 169 -3.33 18.81 12.10
C PHE A 169 -2.81 17.37 11.92
N HIS A 170 -2.67 16.92 10.68
CA HIS A 170 -2.26 15.56 10.33
C HIS A 170 -0.87 15.21 10.88
N GLN A 171 0.09 16.13 10.79
CA GLN A 171 1.44 15.96 11.32
C GLN A 171 1.48 15.84 12.85
N GLY A 172 0.48 16.41 13.54
CA GLY A 172 0.35 16.32 15.00
C GLY A 172 -0.32 15.03 15.48
N LEU A 173 -0.77 14.15 14.60
CA LEU A 173 -1.38 12.88 14.97
C LEU A 173 -0.33 11.78 15.10
N GLN A 174 -0.47 10.95 16.14
CA GLN A 174 0.44 9.84 16.42
C GLN A 174 -0.37 8.61 16.82
N ILE A 175 0.12 7.42 16.45
CA ILE A 175 -0.42 6.15 16.95
C ILE A 175 0.71 5.41 17.66
N LYS A 176 0.57 5.20 18.97
CA LYS A 176 1.49 4.39 19.78
C LYS A 176 0.71 3.36 20.57
N ASN A 177 1.14 2.09 20.50
CA ASN A 177 0.52 0.97 21.21
C ASN A 177 -1.00 0.87 21.00
N GLY A 178 -1.46 1.11 19.77
CA GLY A 178 -2.89 1.06 19.43
C GLY A 178 -3.71 2.26 19.95
N VAL A 179 -3.07 3.28 20.52
CA VAL A 179 -3.71 4.52 20.97
C VAL A 179 -3.37 5.64 19.99
N LEU A 180 -4.41 6.28 19.46
CA LEU A 180 -4.31 7.50 18.66
C LEU A 180 -4.28 8.71 19.59
N THR A 181 -3.28 9.57 19.43
CA THR A 181 -3.15 10.85 20.12
C THR A 181 -2.99 12.00 19.13
N GLY A 182 -3.37 13.20 19.56
CA GLY A 182 -3.12 14.41 18.80
C GLY A 182 -3.57 15.67 19.53
N THR A 183 -3.18 16.82 18.99
CA THR A 183 -3.60 18.14 19.48
C THR A 183 -4.25 18.92 18.35
N VAL A 184 -5.41 19.51 18.62
CA VAL A 184 -6.11 20.34 17.64
C VAL A 184 -5.38 21.70 17.54
N PRO A 185 -4.87 22.10 16.37
CA PRO A 185 -4.09 23.32 16.22
C PRO A 185 -4.97 24.56 16.32
N GLN A 186 -4.42 25.60 16.93
CA GLN A 186 -5.01 26.94 16.92
C GLN A 186 -4.49 27.70 15.69
N ASN A 187 -5.36 28.00 14.73
CA ASN A 187 -4.96 28.57 13.44
C ASN A 187 -5.09 30.10 13.35
N GLY A 188 -4.67 30.79 14.40
CA GLY A 188 -4.70 32.26 14.48
C GLY A 188 -6.12 32.84 14.67
N PRO A 189 -6.25 34.17 14.76
CA PRO A 189 -7.52 34.83 15.07
C PRO A 189 -8.60 34.56 14.00
N GLY A 190 -9.79 34.11 14.42
CA GLY A 190 -10.95 33.93 13.55
C GLY A 190 -11.00 32.62 12.75
N LEU A 191 -9.94 31.82 12.75
CA LEU A 191 -9.85 30.56 12.02
C LEU A 191 -9.61 29.37 12.96
N TYR A 192 -10.55 28.43 12.96
CA TYR A 192 -10.64 27.34 13.92
C TYR A 192 -10.52 25.99 13.22
N VAL A 193 -9.75 25.08 13.80
CA VAL A 193 -9.82 23.65 13.46
C VAL A 193 -10.58 22.97 14.58
N GLY A 194 -11.63 22.26 14.24
CA GLY A 194 -12.35 21.37 15.14
C GLY A 194 -12.03 19.92 14.80
N CYS A 195 -12.10 19.06 15.81
CA CYS A 195 -11.95 17.63 15.66
C CYS A 195 -13.16 16.93 16.27
N GLN A 196 -13.68 15.91 15.58
CA GLN A 196 -14.76 15.08 16.07
C GLN A 196 -14.40 13.60 15.95
N ILE A 197 -14.54 12.85 17.02
CA ILE A 197 -14.16 11.43 17.08
C ILE A 197 -15.41 10.62 17.25
N TYR A 198 -15.74 9.82 16.25
CA TYR A 198 -16.87 8.91 16.25
C TYR A 198 -16.42 7.50 16.59
N PHE A 199 -17.10 6.88 17.54
CA PHE A 199 -16.78 5.55 18.04
C PHE A 199 -17.59 4.46 17.34
N LYS A 200 -17.09 3.22 17.38
CA LYS A 200 -17.81 2.05 16.90
C LYS A 200 -19.05 1.78 17.78
N PRO A 201 -20.12 1.18 17.22
CA PRO A 201 -21.29 0.80 18.02
C PRO A 201 -20.91 0.01 19.28
N GLY A 202 -21.57 0.32 20.40
CA GLY A 202 -21.28 -0.29 21.71
C GLY A 202 -20.38 0.54 22.62
N HIS A 203 -19.88 1.69 22.17
CA HIS A 203 -19.08 2.62 22.97
C HIS A 203 -19.88 3.90 23.25
N ASN A 204 -19.83 4.41 24.48
CA ASN A 204 -20.37 5.71 24.87
C ASN A 204 -19.22 6.64 25.29
N PRO A 205 -19.20 7.92 24.88
CA PRO A 205 -20.12 8.59 23.93
C PRO A 205 -19.87 8.19 22.46
N ILE A 206 -20.91 8.31 21.61
CA ILE A 206 -20.84 7.95 20.17
C ILE A 206 -19.99 8.93 19.37
N ALA A 207 -19.93 10.19 19.81
CA ALA A 207 -19.05 11.20 19.26
C ALA A 207 -18.51 12.14 20.34
N VAL A 208 -17.24 12.52 20.25
CA VAL A 208 -16.62 13.56 21.09
C VAL A 208 -16.13 14.69 20.21
N VAL A 209 -16.32 15.93 20.67
CA VAL A 209 -15.78 17.13 20.02
C VAL A 209 -14.58 17.61 20.81
N VAL A 210 -13.46 17.80 20.14
CA VAL A 210 -12.20 18.31 20.71
C VAL A 210 -11.98 19.72 20.15
N GLN A 211 -11.83 20.69 21.04
CA GLN A 211 -11.71 22.11 20.71
C GLN A 211 -10.28 22.48 20.31
N PRO A 212 -10.08 23.59 19.56
CA PRO A 212 -8.75 24.05 19.23
C PRO A 212 -7.89 24.36 20.47
N GLY A 213 -6.70 23.78 20.49
CA GLY A 213 -5.76 23.78 21.61
C GLY A 213 -5.87 22.56 22.52
N GLU A 214 -6.95 21.79 22.44
CA GLU A 214 -7.12 20.58 23.24
C GLU A 214 -6.43 19.38 22.60
N SER A 215 -5.98 18.47 23.46
CA SER A 215 -5.42 17.18 23.07
C SER A 215 -6.44 16.07 23.27
N PHE A 216 -6.27 14.96 22.55
CA PHE A 216 -7.09 13.77 22.68
C PHE A 216 -6.27 12.50 22.66
N SER A 217 -6.82 11.43 23.24
CA SER A 217 -6.20 10.11 23.33
C SER A 217 -7.27 9.02 23.37
N TYR A 218 -7.33 8.16 22.35
CA TYR A 218 -8.33 7.10 22.24
C TYR A 218 -7.76 5.85 21.58
N LYS A 219 -8.25 4.67 21.95
CA LYS A 219 -7.82 3.44 21.27
C LYS A 219 -8.33 3.40 19.84
N VAL A 220 -7.43 3.09 18.92
CA VAL A 220 -7.73 2.96 17.48
C VAL A 220 -8.83 1.93 17.23
N GLU A 221 -8.85 0.85 18.00
CA GLU A 221 -9.86 -0.21 17.84
C GLU A 221 -11.28 0.23 18.20
N GLU A 222 -11.44 1.27 19.01
CA GLU A 222 -12.72 1.82 19.46
C GLU A 222 -13.24 2.90 18.48
N ILE A 223 -12.35 3.50 17.68
CA ILE A 223 -12.68 4.58 16.74
C ILE A 223 -13.26 4.02 15.45
N ASN A 224 -14.36 4.61 15.00
CA ASN A 224 -14.98 4.36 13.70
C ASN A 224 -14.63 5.45 12.68
N VAL A 225 -14.66 6.73 13.08
CA VAL A 225 -14.30 7.85 12.20
C VAL A 225 -13.62 8.96 13.01
N LEU A 226 -12.52 9.51 12.50
CA LEU A 226 -11.94 10.77 12.97
C LEU A 226 -12.26 11.88 11.96
N GLY A 227 -13.09 12.85 12.34
CA GLY A 227 -13.43 14.03 11.55
C GLY A 227 -12.61 15.26 11.93
N ILE A 228 -12.31 16.09 10.94
CA ILE A 228 -11.63 17.37 11.06
C ILE A 228 -12.48 18.40 10.32
N THR A 229 -12.72 19.56 10.91
CA THR A 229 -13.45 20.65 10.26
C THR A 229 -12.69 21.95 10.43
N ILE A 230 -12.54 22.70 9.34
CA ILE A 230 -11.92 24.02 9.34
C ILE A 230 -13.02 25.06 9.20
N ILE A 231 -13.13 25.94 10.18
CA ILE A 231 -14.19 26.93 10.30
C ILE A 231 -13.58 28.33 10.33
N ASP A 232 -14.08 29.20 9.46
CA ASP A 232 -13.95 30.64 9.60
C ASP A 232 -15.06 31.13 10.52
N GLN A 233 -14.72 31.38 11.78
CA GLN A 233 -15.70 31.84 12.77
C GLN A 233 -16.13 33.28 12.53
N ALA A 234 -15.23 34.13 12.03
CA ALA A 234 -15.54 35.52 11.73
C ALA A 234 -16.66 35.62 10.69
N ASN A 235 -16.60 34.76 9.67
CA ASN A 235 -17.59 34.69 8.60
C ASN A 235 -18.65 33.59 8.77
N LYS A 236 -18.64 32.88 9.91
CA LYS A 236 -19.54 31.74 10.22
C LYS A 236 -19.62 30.71 9.10
N LYS A 237 -18.47 30.37 8.49
CA LYS A 237 -18.39 29.52 7.30
C LYS A 237 -17.49 28.32 7.52
N VAL A 238 -17.95 27.13 7.12
CA VAL A 238 -17.08 25.94 7.00
C VAL A 238 -16.23 26.09 5.74
N LEU A 239 -14.92 26.12 5.90
CA LEU A 239 -13.97 26.23 4.80
C LEU A 239 -13.60 24.85 4.23
N ALA A 240 -13.49 23.84 5.08
CA ALA A 240 -13.20 22.47 4.69
C ALA A 240 -13.63 21.48 5.78
N SER A 241 -13.88 20.23 5.39
CA SER A 241 -14.04 19.10 6.31
C SER A 241 -13.25 17.91 5.77
N TYR A 242 -12.66 17.12 6.65
CA TYR A 242 -11.90 15.92 6.31
C TYR A 242 -12.25 14.82 7.29
N THR A 243 -12.03 13.57 6.90
CA THR A 243 -12.38 12.43 7.74
C THR A 243 -11.51 11.23 7.46
N TYR A 244 -11.15 10.49 8.51
CA TYR A 244 -10.48 9.20 8.44
C TYR A 244 -11.44 8.09 8.90
N ARG A 245 -11.78 7.14 8.02
CA ARG A 245 -12.55 5.94 8.37
C ARG A 245 -11.64 4.75 8.65
N ASP A 246 -10.51 4.69 7.95
CA ASP A 246 -9.37 3.83 8.23
C ASP A 246 -8.20 4.80 8.46
N LEU A 247 -7.85 5.04 9.72
CA LEU A 247 -6.79 5.99 10.07
C LEU A 247 -5.58 5.74 9.17
N PRO A 248 -5.02 6.76 8.49
CA PRO A 248 -3.83 6.58 7.68
C PRO A 248 -2.69 6.09 8.56
N ALA A 249 -1.65 5.51 7.95
CA ALA A 249 -0.40 5.24 8.65
C ALA A 249 0.21 6.58 9.09
N LEU A 250 -0.12 7.00 10.30
CA LEU A 250 0.52 8.09 11.00
C LEU A 250 1.84 7.55 11.56
N ASN A 251 2.89 8.37 11.53
CA ASN A 251 4.24 7.95 11.92
C ASN A 251 4.19 7.21 13.26
N ALA A 252 4.33 5.88 13.22
CA ALA A 252 4.62 5.09 14.39
C ALA A 252 6.10 5.35 14.66
N ASP A 253 6.41 6.14 15.69
CA ASP A 253 7.77 6.19 16.19
C ASP A 253 8.19 4.75 16.50
N GLU A 254 9.29 4.36 15.86
CA GLU A 254 9.96 3.08 16.05
C GLU A 254 10.25 2.89 17.55
N ASP A 255 9.44 2.10 18.26
CA ASP A 255 9.91 1.41 19.46
C ASP A 255 10.92 0.36 18.99
N LYS A 256 12.13 0.85 18.67
CA LYS A 256 13.33 0.03 18.61
C LYS A 256 13.66 -0.29 20.07
N PRO A 257 13.50 -1.54 20.55
CA PRO A 257 14.06 -1.88 21.85
C PRO A 257 15.55 -1.58 21.78
N ALA A 258 16.03 -0.75 22.71
CA ALA A 258 17.45 -0.55 22.91
C ALA A 258 18.08 -1.93 23.05
N GLY A 259 18.96 -2.27 22.11
CA GLY A 259 19.74 -3.50 22.18
C GLY A 259 20.49 -3.49 23.50
N GLY A 260 20.15 -4.42 24.37
CA GLY A 260 21.05 -4.85 25.43
C GLY A 260 22.26 -5.49 24.75
N GLN A 261 23.42 -4.90 24.98
CA GLN A 261 24.72 -5.56 24.82
C GLN A 261 24.81 -6.73 25.79
#